data_AF-A0A6V7JQE4-F1
#
_entry.id   AF-A0A6V7JQE4-F1
#
_cell.length_a   1.000
_cell.length_b   1.000
_cell.length_c   1.000
_cell.angle_alpha   90.00
_cell.angle_beta   90.00
_cell.angle_gamma   90.00
#
_symmetry.space_group_name_H-M   'P 1'
#
loop_
_entity.id
_entity.type
_entity.pdbx_description
1 polymer ?
#
loop_
_entity_poly.entity_id
_entity_poly.type
_entity_poly.pdbx_seq_one_letter_code
_entity_poly.pdbx_strand_id
1 'polypeptide(L)' 'LAERFNAIFTNAVYIQHLTSSTILCACAYTMAKADLFSTEWLTRFGFLLSIWSQTALLSLISSHTTTQ' A
#
# COMPACT_ATOMS: atom_id res chain seq x y z
N LEU A 1 1.84 -23.98 -14.60
CA LEU A 1 0.93 -22.82 -14.74
C LEU A 1 0.81 -22.05 -13.43
N ALA A 2 0.49 -22.73 -12.32
CA ALA A 2 0.41 -22.15 -10.98
C ALA A 2 1.67 -21.37 -10.54
N GLU A 3 2.86 -21.92 -10.78
CA GLU A 3 4.13 -21.28 -10.42
C GLU A 3 4.38 -19.95 -11.17
N ARG A 4 3.99 -19.87 -12.45
CA ARG A 4 4.06 -18.62 -13.22
C ARG A 4 3.07 -17.57 -12.73
N PHE A 5 1.85 -17.99 -12.37
CA PHE A 5 0.88 -17.10 -11.75
C PHE A 5 1.38 -16.59 -10.39
N ASN A 6 2.01 -17.45 -9.59
CA ASN A 6 2.58 -17.07 -8.31
C ASN A 6 3.74 -16.06 -8.46
N ALA A 7 4.61 -16.26 -9.44
CA ALA A 7 5.71 -15.33 -9.73
C ALA A 7 5.20 -13.95 -10.20
N ILE A 8 4.20 -13.91 -11.09
CA ILE A 8 3.59 -12.66 -11.56
C ILE A 8 2.87 -11.94 -10.41
N PHE A 9 2.13 -12.68 -9.59
CA PHE A 9 1.42 -12.13 -8.43
C PHE A 9 2.41 -11.55 -7.41
N THR A 10 3.48 -12.27 -7.09
CA THR A 10 4.54 -11.81 -6.18
C THR A 10 5.20 -10.53 -6.70
N ASN A 11 5.49 -10.46 -8.01
CA ASN A 11 6.06 -9.26 -8.61
C ASN A 11 5.08 -8.07 -8.57
N ALA A 12 3.79 -8.30 -8.82
CA ALA A 12 2.76 -7.28 -8.71
C ALA A 12 2.64 -6.74 -7.28
N VAL A 13 2.68 -7.61 -6.27
CA VAL A 13 2.70 -7.23 -4.85
C VAL A 13 3.94 -6.40 -4.51
N TYR A 14 5.11 -6.78 -5.05
CA TYR A 14 6.35 -6.03 -4.85
C TYR A 14 6.28 -4.62 -5.45
N ILE A 15 5.79 -4.49 -6.68
CA ILE A 15 5.59 -3.18 -7.33
C ILE A 15 4.59 -2.33 -6.55
N GLN A 16 3.46 -2.91 -6.13
CA GLN A 16 2.45 -2.23 -5.31
C GLN A 16 3.07 -1.70 -4.01
N HIS A 17 3.96 -2.47 -3.37
CA HIS A 17 4.63 -2.08 -2.14
C HIS A 17 5.60 -0.89 -2.34
N LEU A 18 6.37 -0.89 -3.43
CA LEU A 18 7.27 0.20 -3.80
C LEU A 18 6.51 1.50 -4.14
N THR A 19 5.41 1.39 -4.88
CA THR A 19 4.56 2.55 -5.20
C THR A 19 3.92 3.11 -3.94
N SER A 20 3.39 2.23 -3.08
CA SER A 20 2.74 2.61 -1.82
C SER A 20 3.69 3.30 -0.85
N SER A 21 4.95 2.83 -0.74
CA SER A 21 5.96 3.44 0.13
C SER A 21 6.39 4.83 -0.33
N THR A 22 6.51 5.03 -1.65
CA THR A 22 6.82 6.34 -2.26
C THR A 22 5.71 7.35 -1.98
N ILE A 23 4.46 6.92 -2.18
CA ILE A 23 3.26 7.74 -1.90
C ILE A 23 3.18 8.06 -0.40
N LEU A 24 3.44 7.09 0.47
CA LEU A 24 3.51 7.28 1.93
C LEU A 24 4.48 8.38 2.31
N CYS A 25 5.69 8.35 1.75
CA CYS A 25 6.73 9.33 2.06
C CYS A 25 6.31 10.74 1.59
N ALA A 26 5.76 10.87 0.38
CA ALA A 26 5.27 12.14 -0.14
C ALA A 26 4.08 12.69 0.66
N CYS A 27 3.12 11.84 1.02
CA CYS A 27 1.99 12.24 1.85
C CYS A 27 2.42 12.61 3.26
N ALA A 28 3.33 11.86 3.90
CA ALA A 28 3.87 12.20 5.21
C ALA A 28 4.61 13.55 5.19
N TYR A 29 5.42 13.80 4.16
CA TYR A 29 6.12 15.08 3.99
C TYR A 29 5.16 16.26 3.85
N THR A 30 4.09 16.09 3.06
CA THR A 30 3.09 17.15 2.87
C THR A 30 2.20 17.35 4.09
N MET A 31 1.85 16.28 4.81
CA MET A 31 1.11 16.37 6.08
C MET A 31 1.94 17.01 7.19
N ALA A 32 3.26 16.82 7.22
CA ALA A 32 4.15 17.48 8.17
C ALA A 32 4.19 19.02 8.01
N LYS A 33 3.72 19.54 6.87
CA LYS A 33 3.64 20.97 6.58
C LYS A 33 2.21 21.52 6.61
N ALA A 34 1.20 20.67 6.78
CA ALA A 34 -0.19 21.06 6.78
C ALA A 34 -0.70 21.28 8.21
N ASP A 35 -1.62 22.22 8.40
CA ASP A 35 -2.33 22.37 9.67
C ASP A 35 -3.05 21.07 10.04
N LEU A 36 -2.83 20.62 11.29
CA LEU A 36 -3.48 19.42 11.81
C LEU A 36 -5.00 19.57 11.70
N PHE A 37 -5.67 18.54 11.18
CA PHE A 37 -7.13 18.48 10.98
C PHE A 37 -7.72 19.40 9.89
N SER A 38 -6.90 20.00 9.02
CA SER A 38 -7.42 20.59 7.78
C SER A 38 -8.12 19.53 6.92
N THR A 39 -9.12 19.92 6.13
CA THR A 39 -9.80 19.05 5.16
C THR A 39 -8.82 18.34 4.24
N GLU A 40 -7.73 19.02 3.85
CA GLU A 40 -6.66 18.41 3.06
C GLU A 40 -5.91 17.31 3.83
N TRP A 41 -5.65 17.53 5.11
CA TRP A 41 -4.99 16.54 5.97
C TRP A 41 -5.86 15.30 6.11
N LEU A 42 -7.16 15.46 6.38
CA LEU A 42 -8.09 14.35 6.57
C LEU A 42 -8.22 13.49 5.30
N THR A 43 -8.25 14.14 4.13
CA THR A 43 -8.37 13.45 2.84
C THR A 43 -7.10 12.67 2.51
N ARG A 44 -5.92 13.28 2.73
CA ARG A 44 -4.61 12.61 2.53
C ARG A 44 -4.41 11.46 3.52
N PHE A 45 -4.86 11.63 4.77
CA PHE A 45 -4.81 10.60 5.80
C PHE A 45 -5.73 9.42 5.46
N GLY A 46 -6.96 9.67 5.03
CA GLY A 46 -7.89 8.62 4.59
C GLY A 46 -7.38 7.85 3.36
N PHE A 47 -6.76 8.54 2.41
CA PHE A 47 -6.09 7.91 1.27
C PHE A 47 -4.93 7.00 1.69
N LEU A 48 -4.11 7.46 2.65
CA LEU A 48 -3.03 6.65 3.18
C LEU A 48 -3.51 5.39 3.90
N LEU A 49 -4.54 5.52 4.75
CA LEU A 49 -5.16 4.36 5.40
C LEU A 49 -5.67 3.35 4.37
N SER A 50 -6.25 3.82 3.27
CA SER A 50 -6.74 2.97 2.19
C SER A 50 -5.59 2.21 1.51
N ILE A 51 -4.47 2.88 1.18
CA ILE A 51 -3.29 2.21 0.63
C ILE A 51 -2.69 1.19 1.61
N TRP A 52 -2.66 1.53 2.90
CA TRP A 52 -2.19 0.62 3.94
C TRP A 52 -3.05 -0.64 4.04
N SER A 53 -4.37 -0.47 4.01
CA SER A 53 -5.31 -1.59 4.04
C SER A 53 -5.17 -2.50 2.82
N GLN A 54 -4.97 -1.93 1.62
CA GLN A 54 -4.74 -2.70 0.40
C GLN A 54 -3.43 -3.50 0.48
N THR A 55 -2.37 -2.88 0.97
CA THR A 55 -1.07 -3.55 1.14
C THR A 55 -1.16 -4.70 2.15
N ALA A 56 -1.79 -4.46 3.31
CA ALA A 56 -1.98 -5.48 4.34
C ALA A 56 -2.82 -6.66 3.85
N LEU A 57 -3.91 -6.38 3.12
CA LEU A 57 -4.79 -7.40 2.56
C LEU A 57 -4.07 -8.25 1.50
N LEU A 58 -3.30 -7.62 0.60
CA LEU A 58 -2.50 -8.32 -0.42
C LEU A 58 -1.41 -9.18 0.21
N SER A 59 -0.74 -8.71 1.26
CA SER A 59 0.24 -9.50 2.01
C SER A 59 -0.40 -10.72 2.69
N LEU A 60 -1.60 -10.56 3.25
CA LEU A 60 -2.34 -11.65 3.89
C LEU A 60 -2.80 -12.71 2.87
N ILE A 61 -3.30 -12.27 1.72
CA ILE A 61 -3.63 -13.16 0.60
C ILE A 61 -2.38 -13.91 0.14
N SER A 62 -1.26 -13.20 -0.09
CA SER A 62 0.02 -13.82 -0.49
C SER A 62 0.51 -14.88 0.51
N SER A 63 0.36 -14.62 1.81
CA SER A 63 0.68 -15.59 2.87
C SER A 63 -0.17 -16.86 2.79
N HIS A 64 -1.45 -16.74 2.42
CA HIS A 64 -2.35 -17.87 2.23
C HIS A 64 -2.06 -18.66 0.94
N THR A 65 -1.65 -17.98 -0.14
CA THR A 65 -1.31 -18.63 -1.42
C THR A 65 0.03 -19.36 -1.35
N THR A 66 0.96 -18.92 -0.51
CA THR A 66 2.29 -19.54 -0.36
C THR A 66 2.27 -20.77 0.57
N THR A 67 1.19 -20.96 1.33
CA THR A 67 1.01 -22.11 2.24
C THR A 67 0.24 -23.29 1.64
N GLN A 68 -0.29 -23.15 0.41
CA GLN A 68 -0.86 -24.25 -0.39
C GLN A 68 0.14 -24.76 -1.43
#